data_AF-K1RN09-F1
#
_entry.id   AF-K1RN09-F1
#
_cell.length_a   1.000
_cell.length_b   1.000
_cell.length_c   1.000
_cell.angle_alpha   90.00
_cell.angle_beta   90.00
_cell.angle_gamma   90.00
#
_symmetry.space_group_name_H-M   'P 1'
#
loop_
_entity.id
_entity.type
_entity.pdbx_description
1 polymer ?
#
loop_
_entity_poly.entity_id
_entity_poly.type
_entity_poly.pdbx_seq_one_letter_code
_entity_poly.pdbx_strand_id
1 'polypeptide(L)'
;MPNENDFASELGVSRSTFREAVKILTTYGILEIKRGKGTFVTSNTIIDSNDLSDITSGLDDLFEMRLMFEPDCAYYAALRATDEEIKIICECGEAVEKKILSGEDRTVEEQKFHESIANATHNAFVKQFIPIIFNAIKKRCGRFDERQ
;
A
#
# COMPACT_ATOMS: atom_id res chain seq x y z
N MET A 1 14.56 7.50 -16.61
CA MET A 1 15.46 8.54 -16.04
C MET A 1 16.64 8.76 -16.99
N PRO A 2 17.41 9.86 -16.87
CA PRO A 2 18.66 10.06 -17.59
C PRO A 2 19.65 8.90 -17.39
N ASN A 3 20.70 8.83 -18.20
CA ASN A 3 21.78 7.88 -18.03
C ASN A 3 22.40 8.04 -16.62
N GLU A 4 22.67 6.93 -15.93
CA GLU A 4 23.28 6.89 -14.59
C GLU A 4 24.55 7.76 -14.51
N ASN A 5 25.32 7.85 -15.60
CA ASN A 5 26.56 8.62 -15.66
C ASN A 5 26.33 10.13 -15.58
N ASP A 6 25.29 10.63 -16.24
CA ASP A 6 24.98 12.05 -16.27
C ASP A 6 24.46 12.47 -14.90
N PHE A 7 23.67 11.61 -14.25
CA PHE A 7 23.05 11.90 -12.96
C PHE A 7 24.04 11.81 -11.78
N ALA A 8 24.99 10.87 -11.82
CA ALA A 8 26.09 10.84 -10.85
C ALA A 8 26.93 12.13 -10.90
N SER A 9 27.16 12.65 -12.12
CA SER A 9 27.92 13.88 -12.34
C SER A 9 27.16 15.13 -11.89
N GLU A 10 25.85 15.20 -12.17
CA GLU A 10 24.96 16.28 -11.72
C GLU A 10 24.88 16.38 -10.19
N LEU A 11 24.87 15.22 -9.51
CA LEU A 11 24.83 15.14 -8.05
C LEU A 11 26.20 15.31 -7.37
N GLY A 12 27.29 15.43 -8.15
CA GLY A 12 28.64 15.59 -7.61
C GLY A 12 29.17 14.36 -6.86
N VAL A 13 28.65 13.17 -7.13
CA VAL A 13 29.02 11.92 -6.44
C VAL A 13 29.80 10.97 -7.33
N SER A 14 30.56 10.06 -6.70
CA SER A 14 31.25 9.01 -7.46
C SER A 14 30.26 8.00 -8.07
N ARG A 15 30.64 7.37 -9.17
CA ARG A 15 29.82 6.35 -9.85
C ARG A 15 29.47 5.16 -8.95
N SER A 16 30.43 4.73 -8.12
CA SER A 16 30.20 3.63 -7.16
C SER A 16 29.18 4.03 -6.10
N THR A 17 29.25 5.26 -5.59
CA THR A 17 28.26 5.81 -4.63
C THR A 17 26.88 5.88 -5.25
N PHE A 18 26.77 6.39 -6.48
CA PHE A 18 25.49 6.50 -7.18
C PHE A 18 24.86 5.11 -7.42
N ARG A 19 25.65 4.13 -7.88
CA ARG A 19 25.16 2.77 -8.10
C ARG A 19 24.68 2.11 -6.80
N GLU A 20 25.35 2.38 -5.68
CA GLU A 20 24.91 1.86 -4.38
C GLU A 20 23.61 2.51 -3.92
N ALA A 21 23.46 3.82 -4.10
CA ALA A 21 22.21 4.51 -3.85
C ALA A 21 21.05 3.96 -4.70
N VAL A 22 21.27 3.73 -6.01
CA VAL A 22 20.26 3.11 -6.89
C VAL A 22 19.91 1.70 -6.42
N LYS A 23 20.89 0.89 -6.01
CA LYS A 23 20.65 -0.43 -5.42
C LYS A 23 19.76 -0.34 -4.18
N ILE A 24 20.12 0.52 -3.23
CA ILE A 24 19.38 0.73 -1.99
C ILE A 24 17.94 1.16 -2.29
N LEU A 25 17.75 2.14 -3.18
CA LEU A 25 16.43 2.61 -3.59
C LEU A 25 15.63 1.54 -4.35
N THR A 26 16.30 0.63 -5.07
CA THR A 26 15.65 -0.52 -5.70
C THR A 26 15.24 -1.57 -4.66
N THR A 27 16.08 -1.80 -3.64
CA THR A 27 15.76 -2.67 -2.51
C THR A 27 14.56 -2.15 -1.72
N TYR A 28 14.47 -0.84 -1.50
CA TYR A 28 13.30 -0.19 -0.90
C TYR A 28 12.10 -0.08 -1.85
N GLY A 29 12.22 -0.59 -3.08
CA GLY A 29 11.15 -0.57 -4.05
C GLY A 29 10.73 0.83 -4.50
N ILE A 30 11.55 1.87 -4.27
CA ILE A 30 11.37 3.25 -4.73
C ILE A 30 11.75 3.36 -6.22
N LEU A 31 12.72 2.56 -6.65
CA LEU A 31 13.13 2.42 -8.04
C LEU A 31 12.88 0.99 -8.55
N GLU A 32 12.57 0.86 -9.83
CA GLU A 32 12.49 -0.41 -10.55
C GLU A 32 13.44 -0.41 -11.74
N ILE A 33 14.30 -1.44 -11.84
CA ILE A 33 15.21 -1.63 -12.97
C ILE A 33 14.56 -2.56 -13.99
N LYS A 34 14.17 -2.01 -15.15
CA LYS A 34 13.66 -2.81 -16.28
C LYS A 34 14.79 -3.10 -17.24
N ARG A 35 15.16 -4.38 -17.36
CA ARG A 35 16.26 -4.82 -18.24
C ARG A 35 16.06 -4.31 -19.66
N GLY A 36 17.05 -3.58 -20.18
CA GLY A 36 17.01 -2.97 -21.52
C GLY A 36 16.14 -1.72 -21.66
N LYS A 37 15.44 -1.29 -20.60
CA LYS A 37 14.58 -0.09 -20.59
C LYS A 37 15.04 0.99 -19.60
N GLY A 38 15.90 0.64 -18.64
CA GLY A 38 16.48 1.57 -17.67
C GLY A 38 15.78 1.56 -16.31
N THR A 39 16.06 2.58 -15.49
CA THR A 39 15.57 2.72 -14.12
C THR A 39 14.39 3.70 -14.07
N PHE A 40 13.33 3.30 -13.36
CA PHE A 40 12.07 4.02 -13.22
C PHE A 40 11.72 4.25 -11.76
N VAL A 41 11.04 5.36 -11.46
CA VAL A 41 10.47 5.61 -10.13
C VAL A 41 9.17 4.83 -10.01
N THR A 42 8.98 4.14 -8.89
CA THR A 42 7.75 3.39 -8.59
C THR A 42 6.75 4.29 -7.88
N SER A 43 5.49 3.86 -7.84
CA SER A 43 4.43 4.54 -7.08
C SER A 43 4.36 4.10 -5.62
N ASN A 44 5.35 3.36 -5.11
CA ASN A 44 5.30 2.80 -3.76
C ASN A 44 5.49 3.90 -2.69
N THR A 45 4.66 3.87 -1.66
CA THR A 45 4.84 4.67 -0.44
C THR A 45 5.92 4.04 0.44
N ILE A 46 6.74 4.87 1.09
CA ILE A 46 7.99 4.52 1.78
C ILE A 46 7.81 3.53 2.94
N ILE A 47 6.59 3.28 3.40
CA ILE A 47 6.35 2.33 4.48
C ILE A 47 6.22 0.92 3.90
N ASP A 48 7.34 0.20 3.91
CA ASP A 48 7.38 -1.18 3.48
C ASP A 48 6.48 -2.03 4.39
N SER A 49 5.41 -2.60 3.82
CA SER A 49 4.56 -3.56 4.52
C SER A 49 5.33 -4.78 5.04
N ASN A 50 6.57 -5.00 4.61
CA ASN A 50 7.45 -6.00 5.22
C ASN A 50 7.78 -5.73 6.69
N ASP A 51 7.77 -4.48 7.17
CA ASP A 51 8.13 -4.15 8.56
C ASP A 51 7.17 -4.75 9.58
N LEU A 52 5.88 -4.91 9.24
CA LEU A 52 4.92 -5.61 10.12
C LEU A 52 4.91 -7.13 9.92
N SER A 53 5.59 -7.65 8.89
CA SER A 53 5.57 -9.09 8.59
C SER A 53 6.45 -9.93 9.53
N ASP A 54 7.37 -9.28 10.24
CA ASP A 54 8.21 -9.88 11.30
C ASP A 54 7.52 -9.89 12.68
N ILE A 55 6.39 -9.19 12.83
CA ILE A 55 5.61 -9.24 14.07
C ILE A 55 4.99 -10.64 14.16
N THR A 56 5.35 -11.39 15.21
CA THR A 56 4.72 -12.67 15.56
C THR A 56 3.36 -12.41 16.21
N SER A 57 2.40 -11.97 15.43
CA SER A 57 1.00 -11.80 15.86
C SER A 57 0.09 -12.87 15.25
N GLY A 58 -1.06 -13.11 15.86
CA GLY A 58 -2.13 -13.93 15.26
C GLY A 58 -2.89 -13.16 14.18
N LEU A 59 -3.75 -13.84 13.42
CA LEU A 59 -4.77 -13.15 12.61
C LEU A 59 -5.72 -12.35 13.52
N ASP A 60 -5.99 -12.86 14.72
CA ASP A 60 -6.86 -12.22 15.71
C ASP A 60 -6.35 -10.83 16.12
N ASP A 61 -5.05 -10.69 16.38
CA ASP A 61 -4.44 -9.39 16.72
C ASP A 61 -4.59 -8.37 15.57
N LEU A 62 -4.54 -8.83 14.31
CA LEU A 62 -4.73 -7.95 13.16
C LEU A 62 -6.19 -7.50 13.04
N PHE A 63 -7.15 -8.39 13.31
CA PHE A 63 -8.56 -8.02 13.34
C PHE A 63 -8.90 -7.12 14.53
N GLU A 64 -8.32 -7.36 15.71
CA GLU A 64 -8.46 -6.47 16.86
C GLU A 64 -7.95 -5.06 16.54
N MET A 65 -6.79 -4.98 15.88
CA MET A 65 -6.26 -3.69 15.46
C MET A 65 -7.17 -2.98 14.44
N ARG A 66 -7.76 -3.70 13.48
CA ARG A 66 -8.80 -3.12 12.60
C ARG A 66 -9.96 -2.51 13.40
N LEU A 67 -10.44 -3.21 14.43
CA LEU A 67 -11.51 -2.71 15.29
C LEU A 67 -11.10 -1.47 16.10
N MET A 68 -9.82 -1.33 16.44
CA MET A 68 -9.31 -0.15 17.15
C MET A 68 -9.25 1.10 16.25
N PHE A 69 -8.94 0.95 14.95
CA PHE A 69 -8.63 2.10 14.08
C PHE A 69 -9.67 2.38 12.99
N GLU A 70 -10.27 1.36 12.39
CA GLU A 70 -11.19 1.56 11.26
C GLU A 70 -12.46 2.37 11.63
N PRO A 71 -13.07 2.21 12.82
CA PRO A 71 -14.22 3.04 13.20
C PRO A 71 -13.90 4.54 13.24
N ASP A 72 -12.74 4.91 13.80
CA ASP A 72 -12.30 6.31 13.85
C ASP A 72 -11.96 6.82 12.44
N CYS A 73 -11.39 5.97 11.58
CA CYS A 73 -11.17 6.31 10.18
C CYS A 73 -12.50 6.61 9.47
N ALA A 74 -13.50 5.76 9.65
CA ALA A 74 -14.83 5.97 9.08
C ALA A 74 -15.49 7.25 9.62
N TYR A 75 -15.36 7.53 10.92
CA TYR A 75 -15.83 8.77 11.54
C TYR A 75 -15.18 10.01 10.89
N TYR A 76 -13.86 10.05 10.79
CA TYR A 76 -13.17 11.19 10.19
C TYR A 76 -13.41 11.33 8.69
N ALA A 77 -13.53 10.21 7.97
CA ALA A 77 -13.93 10.22 6.57
C ALA A 77 -15.33 10.85 6.42
N ALA A 78 -16.31 10.42 7.22
CA ALA A 78 -17.66 10.98 7.17
C ALA A 78 -17.70 12.50 7.47
N LEU A 79 -16.81 13.00 8.32
CA LEU A 79 -16.73 14.42 8.66
C LEU A 79 -16.03 15.29 7.61
N ARG A 80 -15.11 14.71 6.82
CA ARG A 80 -14.14 15.47 6.00
C ARG A 80 -14.24 15.19 4.51
N ALA A 81 -14.84 14.08 4.12
CA ALA A 81 -14.93 13.68 2.73
C ALA A 81 -15.63 14.75 1.88
N THR A 82 -15.09 14.95 0.68
CA THR A 82 -15.76 15.66 -0.40
C THR A 82 -16.87 14.80 -1.01
N ASP A 83 -17.81 15.40 -1.73
CA ASP A 83 -18.88 14.68 -2.42
C ASP A 83 -18.30 13.67 -3.43
N GLU A 84 -17.21 14.03 -4.11
CA GLU A 84 -16.48 13.13 -5.01
C GLU A 84 -15.87 11.93 -4.28
N GLU A 85 -15.26 12.15 -3.10
CA GLU A 85 -14.70 11.06 -2.28
C GLU A 85 -15.80 10.14 -1.75
N ILE A 86 -16.94 10.67 -1.31
CA ILE A 86 -18.10 9.88 -0.88
C ILE A 86 -18.57 8.99 -2.02
N LYS A 87 -18.72 9.56 -3.22
CA LYS A 87 -19.10 8.79 -4.41
C LYS A 87 -18.12 7.63 -4.67
N ILE A 88 -16.82 7.88 -4.61
CA ILE A 88 -15.78 6.84 -4.78
C ILE A 88 -15.90 5.75 -3.71
N ILE A 89 -16.13 6.11 -2.45
CA ILE A 89 -16.33 5.15 -1.36
C ILE A 89 -17.54 4.25 -1.64
N CYS A 90 -18.67 4.84 -2.05
CA CYS A 90 -19.86 4.08 -2.42
C CYS A 90 -19.62 3.13 -3.60
N GLU A 91 -18.99 3.60 -4.68
CA GLU A 91 -18.64 2.78 -5.85
C GLU A 91 -17.74 1.60 -5.47
N CYS A 92 -16.78 1.82 -4.57
CA CYS A 92 -15.95 0.73 -4.05
C CYS A 92 -16.77 -0.27 -3.22
N GLY A 93 -17.70 0.20 -2.39
CA GLY A 93 -18.58 -0.67 -1.59
C GLY A 93 -19.49 -1.54 -2.46
N GLU A 94 -20.08 -0.97 -3.50
CA GLU A 94 -20.89 -1.69 -4.49
C GLU A 94 -20.06 -2.76 -5.23
N ALA A 95 -18.80 -2.45 -5.56
CA ALA A 95 -17.90 -3.43 -6.18
C ALA A 95 -17.60 -4.61 -5.25
N VAL A 96 -17.38 -4.36 -3.95
CA VAL A 96 -17.20 -5.42 -2.94
C VAL A 96 -18.47 -6.26 -2.81
N GLU A 97 -19.63 -5.63 -2.70
CA GLU A 97 -20.92 -6.32 -2.60
C GLU A 97 -21.15 -7.24 -3.81
N LYS A 98 -20.88 -6.75 -5.02
CA LYS A 98 -21.01 -7.54 -6.25
C LYS A 98 -20.15 -8.80 -6.20
N LYS A 99 -18.90 -8.69 -5.73
CA LYS A 99 -17.99 -9.85 -5.60
C LYS A 99 -18.47 -10.85 -4.56
N ILE A 100 -19.00 -10.37 -3.42
CA ILE A 100 -19.61 -11.22 -2.40
C ILE A 100 -20.80 -12.00 -2.98
N LEU A 101 -21.70 -11.30 -3.67
CA LEU A 101 -22.91 -11.90 -4.24
C LEU A 101 -22.60 -12.90 -5.37
N SER A 102 -21.51 -12.70 -6.12
CA SER A 102 -21.07 -13.65 -7.14
C SER A 102 -20.15 -14.77 -6.63
N GLY A 103 -19.76 -14.73 -5.35
CA GLY A 103 -18.82 -15.69 -4.77
C GLY A 103 -17.40 -15.60 -5.36
N GLU A 104 -17.05 -14.47 -5.95
CA GLU A 104 -15.73 -14.20 -6.53
C GLU A 104 -14.75 -13.68 -5.46
N ASP A 105 -13.44 -13.80 -5.75
CA ASP A 105 -12.43 -13.13 -4.94
C ASP A 105 -12.67 -11.61 -4.92
N ARG A 106 -12.76 -11.09 -3.70
CA ARG A 106 -13.06 -9.69 -3.38
C ARG A 106 -11.88 -8.95 -2.78
N THR A 107 -10.71 -9.59 -2.68
CA THR A 107 -9.55 -9.07 -1.96
C THR A 107 -9.10 -7.71 -2.48
N VAL A 108 -9.12 -7.52 -3.81
CA VAL A 108 -8.69 -6.27 -4.45
C VAL A 108 -9.71 -5.16 -4.23
N GLU A 109 -11.00 -5.48 -4.34
CA GLU A 109 -12.11 -4.54 -4.13
C GLU A 109 -12.19 -4.10 -2.66
N GLU A 110 -12.00 -5.02 -1.71
CA GLU A 110 -11.93 -4.70 -0.28
C GLU A 110 -10.78 -3.73 0.00
N GLN A 111 -9.59 -4.02 -0.53
CA GLN A 111 -8.44 -3.13 -0.36
C GLN A 111 -8.76 -1.70 -0.85
N LYS A 112 -9.34 -1.56 -2.05
CA LYS A 112 -9.72 -0.25 -2.60
C LYS A 112 -10.76 0.47 -1.74
N PHE A 113 -11.72 -0.27 -1.20
CA PHE A 113 -12.74 0.30 -0.31
C PHE A 113 -12.14 0.86 0.97
N HIS A 114 -11.23 0.12 1.62
CA HIS A 114 -10.59 0.62 2.84
C HIS A 114 -9.58 1.75 2.56
N GLU A 115 -8.88 1.73 1.42
CA GLU A 115 -8.02 2.82 0.97
C GLU A 115 -8.80 4.11 0.68
N SER A 116 -10.00 4.02 0.09
CA SER A 116 -10.82 5.21 -0.19
C SER A 116 -11.30 5.88 1.11
N ILE A 117 -11.70 5.09 2.11
CA ILE A 117 -12.02 5.61 3.46
C ILE A 117 -10.80 6.26 4.10
N ALA A 118 -9.64 5.58 4.08
CA ALA A 118 -8.40 6.12 4.65
C ALA A 118 -8.01 7.46 3.99
N ASN A 119 -8.18 7.58 2.67
CA ASN A 119 -7.93 8.80 1.92
C ASN A 119 -8.86 9.94 2.32
N ALA A 120 -10.15 9.65 2.49
CA ALA A 120 -11.17 10.61 2.89
C ALA A 120 -11.02 11.11 4.34
N THR A 121 -10.21 10.46 5.19
CA THR A 121 -9.87 11.01 6.51
C THR A 121 -9.05 12.30 6.44
N HIS A 122 -8.42 12.58 5.29
CA HIS A 122 -7.48 13.67 5.08
C HIS A 122 -6.32 13.70 6.09
N ASN A 123 -6.00 12.54 6.70
CA ASN A 123 -4.87 12.35 7.59
C ASN A 123 -3.76 11.59 6.85
N ALA A 124 -2.64 12.27 6.58
CA ALA A 124 -1.53 11.71 5.81
C ALA A 124 -0.91 10.44 6.44
N PHE A 125 -1.00 10.26 7.76
CA PHE A 125 -0.53 9.06 8.44
C PHE A 125 -1.50 7.90 8.25
N VAL A 126 -2.81 8.13 8.41
CA VAL A 126 -3.85 7.11 8.19
C VAL A 126 -3.80 6.58 6.76
N LYS A 127 -3.61 7.46 5.77
CA LYS A 127 -3.44 7.10 4.35
C LYS A 127 -2.32 6.09 4.11
N GLN A 128 -1.25 6.18 4.89
CA GLN A 128 -0.10 5.27 4.77
C GLN A 128 -0.26 4.04 5.66
N PHE A 129 -0.91 4.17 6.81
CA PHE A 129 -1.02 3.11 7.80
C PHE A 129 -2.03 2.02 7.41
N ILE A 130 -3.25 2.39 6.97
CA ILE A 130 -4.31 1.43 6.64
C ILE A 130 -3.87 0.40 5.57
N PRO A 131 -3.23 0.77 4.45
CA PRO A 131 -2.77 -0.22 3.46
C PRO A 131 -1.83 -1.28 4.03
N ILE A 132 -1.03 -0.94 5.04
CA ILE A 132 -0.08 -1.87 5.67
C ILE A 132 -0.84 -2.97 6.42
N ILE A 133 -1.91 -2.60 7.13
CA ILE A 133 -2.78 -3.54 7.85
C ILE A 133 -3.39 -4.54 6.87
N PHE A 134 -3.95 -4.04 5.77
CA PHE A 134 -4.56 -4.87 4.73
C PHE A 134 -3.57 -5.85 4.12
N ASN A 135 -2.37 -5.37 3.78
CA ASN A 135 -1.32 -6.22 3.25
C ASN A 135 -0.86 -7.30 4.24
N ALA A 136 -0.78 -6.98 5.54
CA ALA A 136 -0.45 -7.94 6.59
C ALA A 136 -1.51 -9.05 6.70
N ILE A 137 -2.80 -8.71 6.65
CA ILE A 137 -3.91 -9.67 6.68
C ILE A 137 -3.88 -10.55 5.42
N LYS A 138 -3.78 -9.93 4.23
CA LYS A 138 -3.72 -10.65 2.94
C LYS A 138 -2.59 -11.67 2.92
N LYS A 139 -1.38 -11.27 3.32
CA LYS A 139 -0.19 -12.14 3.36
C LYS A 139 -0.39 -13.33 4.29
N ARG A 140 -1.14 -13.18 5.38
CA ARG A 140 -1.43 -14.28 6.31
C ARG A 140 -2.58 -15.17 5.84
N CYS A 141 -3.70 -14.61 5.39
CA CYS A 141 -4.80 -15.41 4.84
C CYS A 141 -4.34 -16.26 3.65
N GLY A 142 -3.54 -15.71 2.73
CA GLY A 142 -2.97 -16.49 1.62
C GLY A 142 -2.06 -17.64 2.07
N ARG A 143 -1.32 -17.47 3.17
CA ARG A 143 -0.48 -18.54 3.76
C ARG A 143 -1.28 -19.63 4.46
N PHE A 144 -2.53 -19.35 4.87
CA PHE A 144 -3.41 -20.35 5.47
C PHE A 144 -4.07 -21.24 4.42
N ASP A 145 -4.43 -20.71 3.26
CA ASP A 145 -5.02 -21.49 2.14
C ASP A 145 -4.03 -22.48 1.51
N GLU A 146 -2.73 -22.17 1.48
CA GLU A 146 -1.70 -23.08 0.93
C GLU A 146 -1.36 -24.28 1.84
N ARG A 147 -1.96 -24.37 3.04
CA ARG A 147 -1.70 -25.44 4.02
C ARG A 147 -2.84 -26.47 4.15
N GLN A 148 -3.88 -26.37 3.32
CA GLN A 148 -4.92 -27.40 3.18
C GLN A 148 -4.81 -28.10 1.81
#